data_AF-A0AAX0TZ47-F1
#
_entry.id   AF-A0AAX0TZ47-F1
#
_cell.length_a   1.000
_cell.length_b   1.000
_cell.length_c   1.000
_cell.angle_alpha   90.00
_cell.angle_beta   90.00
_cell.angle_gamma   90.00
#
_symmetry.space_group_name_H-M   'P 1'
#
loop_
_entity.id
_entity.type
_entity.pdbx_description
1 polymer ?
#
loop_
_entity_poly.entity_id
_entity_poly.type
_entity_poly.pdbx_seq_one_letter_code
_entity_poly.pdbx_strand_id
1 'polypeptide(L)'
;QQGQRCVDCIIMVDTPYSLQFTQDGSQQTGHAKLKTLVDIVNAVTSEPHTIPELAELMIDSAHSCGRAGQNWSKTQGKRPDKGGKHWITFDERDNRGKVYLYFCPEDTVVGLDKVRGIGTFGVPDEVPADGAAASRGKTMPAMTVLEPKRFFQRMWTRLERDQDGRGKRSKVAVGTPPARVPVRDPFQRLTPGPDTDGTMLGTLVESGKNMALQASFKRNDIRFINGEQLKPAYEPDLYGGEVQKGGQVPGHADVAGLMRPDDVTKNVALGNQYAKFKWKDVATTDDPGAGIEPHKQAFNRGRPVDEQSHNWRIVPSRSLGSMLSAAATGGRYQTYVIQREETPDEVRKRMR
;
A
#
# COMPACT_ATOMS: atom_id res chain seq x y z
N GLN A 1 -25.33 9.30 -26.44
CA GLN A 1 -24.52 8.05 -26.45
C GLN A 1 -25.39 6.79 -26.61
N GLN A 2 -26.53 6.86 -27.32
CA GLN A 2 -27.27 5.64 -27.71
C GLN A 2 -26.59 5.00 -28.93
N GLY A 3 -26.41 3.67 -28.91
CA GLY A 3 -25.89 2.90 -30.04
C GLY A 3 -24.36 2.83 -30.17
N GLN A 4 -23.59 3.29 -29.17
CA GLN A 4 -22.14 3.07 -29.15
C GLN A 4 -21.79 1.73 -28.51
N ARG A 5 -20.76 1.07 -29.05
CA ARG A 5 -20.27 -0.22 -28.53
C ARG A 5 -19.78 -0.09 -27.08
N CYS A 6 -19.97 -1.15 -26.30
CA CYS A 6 -19.36 -1.25 -24.99
C CYS A 6 -17.83 -1.35 -25.10
N VAL A 7 -17.13 -1.06 -24.02
CA VAL A 7 -15.68 -1.24 -23.95
C VAL A 7 -15.31 -2.72 -24.05
N ASP A 8 -14.19 -3.00 -24.70
CA ASP A 8 -13.74 -4.39 -24.93
C ASP A 8 -13.31 -5.07 -23.62
N CYS A 9 -12.77 -4.34 -22.65
CA CYS A 9 -12.37 -4.89 -21.36
C CYS A 9 -12.42 -3.81 -20.29
N ILE A 10 -12.80 -4.18 -19.06
CA ILE A 10 -12.65 -3.32 -17.89
C ILE A 10 -11.57 -3.91 -16.97
N ILE A 11 -10.64 -3.05 -16.55
CA ILE A 11 -9.65 -3.38 -15.53
C ILE A 11 -9.88 -2.44 -14.34
N MET A 12 -10.32 -2.99 -13.22
CA MET A 12 -10.53 -2.30 -11.96
C MET A 12 -9.31 -2.57 -11.08
N VAL A 13 -8.56 -1.53 -10.73
CA VAL A 13 -7.39 -1.62 -9.83
C VAL A 13 -7.68 -0.75 -8.62
N ASP A 14 -7.55 -1.31 -7.43
CA ASP A 14 -7.69 -0.60 -6.15
C ASP A 14 -8.94 0.28 -6.09
N THR A 15 -10.04 -0.24 -6.63
CA THR A 15 -11.28 0.52 -6.80
C THR A 15 -11.98 0.80 -5.46
N PRO A 16 -12.44 2.04 -5.22
CA PRO A 16 -13.25 2.38 -4.04
C PRO A 16 -14.68 1.85 -4.12
N TYR A 17 -15.06 1.20 -5.21
CA TYR A 17 -16.42 0.70 -5.38
C TYR A 17 -16.78 -0.30 -4.28
N SER A 18 -17.92 -0.07 -3.62
CA SER A 18 -18.39 -0.89 -2.51
C SER A 18 -19.59 -1.74 -2.94
N LEU A 19 -19.71 -2.94 -2.37
CA LEU A 19 -20.87 -3.82 -2.58
C LEU A 19 -21.83 -3.84 -1.39
N GLN A 20 -21.64 -2.91 -0.44
CA GLN A 20 -22.42 -2.84 0.78
C GLN A 20 -22.97 -1.43 0.96
N PHE A 21 -23.98 -1.31 1.81
CA PHE A 21 -24.39 -0.03 2.34
C PHE A 21 -23.22 0.59 3.12
N THR A 22 -22.93 1.86 2.83
CA THR A 22 -21.84 2.63 3.44
C THR A 22 -22.39 3.90 4.06
N GLN A 23 -21.85 4.31 5.20
CA GLN A 23 -22.22 5.57 5.86
C GLN A 23 -21.39 6.75 5.32
N ASP A 24 -21.30 6.87 4.00
CA ASP A 24 -20.57 7.91 3.27
C ASP A 24 -21.46 9.12 2.90
N GLY A 25 -22.72 9.11 3.32
CA GLY A 25 -23.72 10.12 2.95
C GLY A 25 -24.47 9.80 1.65
N SER A 26 -24.16 8.69 0.98
CA SER A 26 -24.90 8.18 -0.16
C SER A 26 -26.23 7.56 0.27
N GLN A 27 -27.25 7.70 -0.58
CA GLN A 27 -28.54 7.01 -0.46
C GLN A 27 -28.52 5.64 -1.16
N GLN A 28 -27.40 5.23 -1.76
CA GLN A 28 -27.31 3.97 -2.51
C GLN A 28 -27.21 2.76 -1.58
N THR A 29 -28.14 1.82 -1.73
CA THR A 29 -28.15 0.55 -1.02
C THR A 29 -27.07 -0.40 -1.57
N GLY A 30 -26.61 -1.35 -0.76
CA GLY A 30 -25.70 -2.41 -1.20
C GLY A 30 -26.28 -3.23 -2.35
N HIS A 31 -27.58 -3.48 -2.36
CA HIS A 31 -28.30 -4.15 -3.43
C HIS A 31 -28.22 -3.37 -4.75
N ALA A 32 -28.43 -2.05 -4.71
CA ALA A 32 -28.33 -1.20 -5.89
C ALA A 32 -26.89 -1.17 -6.44
N LYS A 33 -25.88 -1.13 -5.55
CA LYS A 33 -24.47 -1.18 -5.94
C LYS A 33 -24.12 -2.54 -6.57
N LEU A 34 -24.47 -3.64 -5.91
CA LEU A 34 -24.24 -4.98 -6.47
C LEU A 34 -24.94 -5.16 -7.82
N LYS A 35 -26.20 -4.74 -7.94
CA LYS A 35 -26.93 -4.76 -9.21
C LYS A 35 -26.20 -3.95 -10.28
N THR A 36 -25.74 -2.74 -9.94
CA THR A 36 -24.99 -1.89 -10.87
C THR A 36 -23.71 -2.56 -11.37
N LEU A 37 -22.93 -3.19 -10.49
CA LEU A 37 -21.74 -3.95 -10.91
C LEU A 37 -22.12 -5.11 -11.83
N VAL A 38 -23.17 -5.87 -11.49
CA VAL A 38 -23.68 -6.96 -12.32
C VAL A 38 -24.12 -6.46 -13.70
N ASP A 39 -24.83 -5.33 -13.76
CA ASP A 39 -25.28 -4.71 -15.01
C ASP A 39 -24.09 -4.26 -15.87
N ILE A 40 -23.06 -3.65 -15.27
CA ILE A 40 -21.80 -3.29 -15.95
C ILE A 40 -21.12 -4.55 -16.50
N VAL A 41 -20.99 -5.59 -15.69
CA VAL A 41 -20.38 -6.85 -16.13
C VAL A 41 -21.19 -7.46 -17.28
N ASN A 42 -22.51 -7.48 -17.22
CA ASN A 42 -23.33 -7.96 -18.34
C ASN A 42 -23.11 -7.11 -19.59
N ALA A 43 -23.14 -5.78 -19.49
CA ALA A 43 -22.96 -4.88 -20.63
C ALA A 43 -21.61 -5.10 -21.34
N VAL A 44 -20.55 -5.45 -20.60
CA VAL A 44 -19.23 -5.77 -21.17
C VAL A 44 -19.15 -7.19 -21.72
N THR A 45 -19.77 -8.16 -21.04
CA THR A 45 -19.46 -9.59 -21.25
C THR A 45 -20.50 -10.33 -22.10
N SER A 46 -21.68 -9.77 -22.33
CA SER A 46 -22.77 -10.40 -23.10
C SER A 46 -22.47 -10.50 -24.61
N GLU A 47 -21.83 -9.50 -25.19
CA GLU A 47 -21.50 -9.46 -26.63
C GLU A 47 -20.03 -9.06 -26.84
N PRO A 48 -19.06 -9.94 -26.49
CA PRO A 48 -17.64 -9.65 -26.70
C PRO A 48 -17.34 -9.42 -28.18
N HIS A 49 -16.61 -8.35 -28.48
CA HIS A 49 -16.22 -8.04 -29.85
C HIS A 49 -15.24 -9.10 -30.39
N THR A 50 -15.39 -9.49 -31.66
CA THR A 50 -14.54 -10.51 -32.29
C THR A 50 -13.64 -9.96 -33.40
N ILE A 51 -13.83 -8.69 -33.80
CA ILE A 51 -13.10 -8.05 -34.90
C ILE A 51 -12.05 -7.05 -34.36
N PRO A 52 -10.88 -6.86 -35.00
CA PRO A 52 -10.32 -7.78 -35.98
C PRO A 52 -10.15 -9.18 -35.38
N GLU A 53 -10.22 -10.19 -36.23
CA GLU A 53 -9.81 -11.54 -35.83
C GLU A 53 -8.35 -11.48 -35.34
N LEU A 54 -8.01 -12.25 -34.30
CA LEU A 54 -6.65 -12.19 -33.75
C LEU A 54 -5.58 -12.56 -34.80
N ALA A 55 -5.93 -13.38 -35.78
CA ALA A 55 -5.08 -13.69 -36.92
C ALA A 55 -4.70 -12.44 -37.74
N GLU A 56 -5.60 -11.47 -37.86
CA GLU A 56 -5.35 -10.24 -38.62
C GLU A 56 -4.32 -9.33 -37.94
N LEU A 57 -4.09 -9.52 -36.63
CA LEU A 57 -3.10 -8.77 -35.84
C LEU A 57 -1.69 -9.33 -35.97
N MET A 58 -1.52 -10.57 -36.43
CA MET A 58 -0.20 -11.22 -36.56
C MET A 58 0.72 -10.43 -37.49
N ILE A 59 2.03 -10.38 -37.21
CA ILE A 59 2.96 -9.46 -37.90
C ILE A 59 3.04 -9.65 -39.43
N ASP A 60 2.73 -10.86 -39.91
CA ASP A 60 2.71 -11.27 -41.31
C ASP A 60 1.39 -10.92 -42.02
N SER A 61 0.35 -10.55 -41.28
CA SER A 61 -0.90 -10.05 -41.81
C SER A 61 -0.73 -8.64 -42.38
N ALA A 62 -1.28 -8.40 -43.57
CA ALA A 62 -1.39 -7.07 -44.17
C ALA A 62 -2.17 -6.07 -43.27
N HIS A 63 -3.00 -6.58 -42.35
CA HIS A 63 -3.81 -5.79 -41.43
C HIS A 63 -3.19 -5.60 -40.03
N SER A 64 -1.99 -6.14 -39.79
CA SER A 64 -1.34 -6.07 -38.47
C SER A 64 -1.08 -4.64 -38.02
N CYS A 65 -0.70 -3.77 -38.96
CA CYS A 65 -0.17 -2.43 -38.70
C CYS A 65 0.96 -2.42 -37.65
N GLY A 66 1.72 -3.53 -37.53
CA GLY A 66 2.81 -3.69 -36.56
C GLY A 66 2.35 -3.78 -35.10
N ARG A 67 1.08 -4.07 -34.84
CA ARG A 67 0.52 -4.12 -33.46
C ARG A 67 1.02 -5.32 -32.66
N ALA A 68 1.30 -6.46 -33.32
CA ALA A 68 1.83 -7.66 -32.68
C ALA A 68 3.30 -7.89 -33.07
N GLY A 69 4.07 -8.45 -32.14
CA GLY A 69 5.47 -8.80 -32.38
C GLY A 69 5.64 -10.13 -33.14
N GLN A 70 6.83 -10.38 -33.68
CA GLN A 70 7.19 -11.60 -34.42
C GLN A 70 6.97 -12.91 -33.65
N ASN A 71 6.99 -12.82 -32.32
CA ASN A 71 6.86 -13.97 -31.43
C ASN A 71 5.44 -14.13 -30.87
N TRP A 72 4.44 -13.52 -31.51
CA TRP A 72 3.04 -13.58 -31.11
C TRP A 72 2.19 -14.23 -32.21
N SER A 73 1.19 -15.01 -31.80
CA SER A 73 0.17 -15.59 -32.66
C SER A 73 -1.20 -15.51 -31.99
N LYS A 74 -2.26 -15.83 -32.74
CA LYS A 74 -3.64 -15.87 -32.22
C LYS A 74 -3.88 -16.83 -31.04
N THR A 75 -2.92 -17.71 -30.72
CA THR A 75 -3.06 -18.68 -29.61
C THR A 75 -1.98 -18.57 -28.55
N GLN A 76 -0.83 -17.93 -28.83
CA GLN A 76 0.28 -17.85 -27.88
C GLN A 76 1.22 -16.68 -28.18
N GLY A 77 1.98 -16.25 -27.18
CA GLY A 77 3.09 -15.33 -27.34
C GLY A 77 4.37 -15.85 -26.69
N LYS A 78 5.52 -15.30 -27.10
CA LYS A 78 6.80 -15.51 -26.42
C LYS A 78 7.44 -14.18 -26.04
N ARG A 79 8.06 -14.17 -24.86
CA ARG A 79 8.86 -13.04 -24.37
C ARG A 79 10.10 -13.53 -23.60
N PRO A 80 11.16 -12.72 -23.46
CA PRO A 80 12.24 -13.02 -22.55
C PRO A 80 11.74 -13.09 -21.10
N ASP A 81 12.39 -13.92 -20.28
CA ASP A 81 12.21 -13.95 -18.83
C ASP A 81 12.74 -12.67 -18.16
N LYS A 82 12.53 -12.55 -16.84
CA LYS A 82 12.99 -11.37 -16.07
C LYS A 82 14.50 -11.15 -16.18
N GLY A 83 15.28 -12.21 -16.42
CA GLY A 83 16.73 -12.15 -16.62
C GLY A 83 17.17 -11.88 -18.06
N GLY A 84 16.24 -11.90 -19.03
CA GLY A 84 16.54 -11.75 -20.46
C GLY A 84 17.32 -12.92 -21.07
N LYS A 85 17.46 -14.04 -20.36
CA LYS A 85 18.30 -15.19 -20.76
C LYS A 85 17.51 -16.31 -21.41
N HIS A 86 16.23 -16.45 -21.05
CA HIS A 86 15.38 -17.53 -21.51
C HIS A 86 14.11 -16.99 -22.15
N TRP A 87 13.60 -17.71 -23.15
CA TRP A 87 12.29 -17.41 -23.72
C TRP A 87 11.19 -18.13 -22.96
N ILE A 88 10.14 -17.40 -22.62
CA ILE A 88 8.92 -17.91 -22.01
C ILE A 88 7.82 -17.88 -23.06
N THR A 89 7.14 -19.01 -23.23
CA THR A 89 5.90 -19.12 -24.02
C THR A 89 4.69 -19.04 -23.09
N PHE A 90 3.68 -18.29 -23.51
CA PHE A 90 2.42 -18.12 -22.79
C PHE A 90 1.24 -18.16 -23.74
N ASP A 91 0.08 -18.59 -23.27
CA ASP A 91 -1.14 -18.61 -24.07
C ASP A 91 -1.62 -17.18 -24.36
N GLU A 92 -2.21 -16.96 -25.54
CA GLU A 92 -2.81 -15.67 -25.89
C GLU A 92 -4.02 -15.40 -24.98
N ARG A 93 -4.10 -14.17 -24.46
CA ARG A 93 -5.13 -13.76 -23.52
C ARG A 93 -5.99 -12.69 -24.17
N ASP A 94 -6.92 -13.15 -24.98
CA ASP A 94 -7.97 -12.29 -25.52
C ASP A 94 -8.78 -11.72 -24.37
N ASN A 95 -8.59 -10.42 -24.11
CA ASN A 95 -9.24 -9.72 -23.01
C ASN A 95 -10.64 -9.22 -23.38
N ARG A 96 -11.10 -9.39 -24.63
CA ARG A 96 -12.41 -8.89 -25.09
C ARG A 96 -13.55 -9.53 -24.30
N GLY A 97 -14.53 -8.70 -23.93
CA GLY A 97 -15.65 -9.06 -23.08
C GLY A 97 -15.25 -9.61 -21.73
N LYS A 98 -14.24 -9.04 -21.07
CA LYS A 98 -13.83 -9.44 -19.70
C LYS A 98 -13.80 -8.25 -18.76
N VAL A 99 -14.05 -8.53 -17.49
CA VAL A 99 -13.90 -7.56 -16.40
C VAL A 99 -12.94 -8.14 -15.37
N TYR A 100 -11.85 -7.43 -15.09
CA TYR A 100 -10.86 -7.83 -14.10
C TYR A 100 -10.91 -6.90 -12.89
N LEU A 101 -10.90 -7.48 -11.70
CA LEU A 101 -10.61 -6.81 -10.44
C LEU A 101 -9.22 -7.23 -9.96
N TYR A 102 -8.34 -6.26 -9.78
CA TYR A 102 -7.10 -6.40 -9.06
C TYR A 102 -7.26 -5.69 -7.72
N PHE A 103 -7.11 -6.44 -6.63
CA PHE A 103 -7.27 -5.93 -5.28
C PHE A 103 -6.05 -6.24 -4.41
N CYS A 104 -5.79 -5.37 -3.45
CA CYS A 104 -4.67 -5.45 -2.51
C CYS A 104 -5.16 -5.33 -1.07
N PRO A 105 -5.16 -6.43 -0.27
CA PRO A 105 -5.59 -6.41 1.13
C PRO A 105 -4.79 -5.47 2.04
N GLU A 106 -3.59 -5.11 1.63
CA GLU A 106 -2.68 -4.18 2.31
C GLU A 106 -2.87 -2.73 1.86
N ASP A 107 -3.62 -2.48 0.80
CA ASP A 107 -3.96 -1.11 0.41
C ASP A 107 -5.04 -0.56 1.35
N THR A 108 -4.71 0.56 1.99
CA THR A 108 -5.58 1.26 2.95
C THR A 108 -6.37 2.41 2.32
N VAL A 109 -6.03 2.80 1.09
CA VAL A 109 -6.61 3.98 0.40
C VAL A 109 -8.12 3.82 0.27
N VAL A 110 -8.57 2.63 -0.09
CA VAL A 110 -9.99 2.29 -0.23
C VAL A 110 -10.52 1.37 0.86
N GLY A 111 -9.71 1.13 1.90
CA GLY A 111 -10.02 0.25 3.03
C GLY A 111 -10.87 0.88 4.14
N LEU A 112 -11.16 2.18 4.04
CA LEU A 112 -11.88 2.96 5.05
C LEU A 112 -13.23 2.32 5.40
N ASP A 113 -13.65 2.38 6.66
CA ASP A 113 -14.90 1.74 7.13
C ASP A 113 -16.14 2.28 6.42
N LYS A 114 -16.13 3.56 6.07
CA LYS A 114 -17.19 4.22 5.29
C LYS A 114 -17.10 3.99 3.78
N VAL A 115 -16.05 3.34 3.28
CA VAL A 115 -15.86 3.06 1.84
C VAL A 115 -15.99 1.56 1.58
N ARG A 116 -15.21 0.74 2.28
CA ARG A 116 -15.14 -0.72 2.12
C ARG A 116 -14.97 -1.13 0.65
N GLY A 117 -14.04 -0.48 -0.04
CA GLY A 117 -13.84 -0.66 -1.47
C GLY A 117 -13.35 -2.07 -1.81
N ILE A 118 -13.91 -2.67 -2.86
CA ILE A 118 -13.49 -4.00 -3.34
C ILE A 118 -12.05 -4.02 -3.85
N GLY A 119 -11.42 -2.86 -4.04
CA GLY A 119 -9.98 -2.72 -4.27
C GLY A 119 -9.10 -3.12 -3.09
N THR A 120 -9.61 -3.01 -1.85
CA THR A 120 -8.94 -3.56 -0.67
C THR A 120 -9.47 -4.95 -0.35
N PHE A 121 -10.80 -5.11 -0.37
CA PHE A 121 -11.44 -6.29 0.21
C PHE A 121 -11.66 -7.44 -0.77
N GLY A 122 -11.51 -7.23 -2.08
CA GLY A 122 -11.97 -8.17 -3.11
C GLY A 122 -13.49 -8.35 -3.10
N VAL A 123 -14.00 -9.24 -3.94
CA VAL A 123 -15.43 -9.61 -3.96
C VAL A 123 -15.63 -10.94 -3.22
N PRO A 124 -16.33 -10.96 -2.07
CA PRO A 124 -16.72 -12.19 -1.40
C PRO A 124 -17.83 -12.93 -2.17
N ASP A 125 -18.04 -14.21 -1.86
CA ASP A 125 -19.18 -14.98 -2.38
C ASP A 125 -20.51 -14.30 -2.10
N GLU A 126 -20.63 -13.75 -0.89
CA GLU A 126 -21.81 -13.06 -0.43
C GLU A 126 -21.45 -11.78 0.32
N VAL A 127 -22.32 -10.78 0.21
CA VAL A 127 -22.25 -9.53 0.96
C VAL A 127 -23.46 -9.40 1.88
N PRO A 128 -23.38 -8.65 2.99
CA PRO A 128 -24.56 -8.35 3.81
C PRO A 128 -25.69 -7.75 2.97
N ALA A 129 -26.93 -8.17 3.21
CA ALA A 129 -28.11 -7.52 2.67
C ALA A 129 -28.30 -6.12 3.27
N ASP A 130 -29.27 -5.36 2.78
CA ASP A 130 -29.58 -4.01 3.28
C ASP A 130 -30.72 -4.00 4.31
N GLY A 131 -30.82 -2.90 5.06
CA GLY A 131 -31.95 -2.58 5.94
C GLY A 131 -32.27 -3.68 6.96
N ALA A 132 -33.56 -3.99 7.13
CA ALA A 132 -34.03 -4.99 8.09
C ALA A 132 -33.59 -6.43 7.76
N ALA A 133 -33.17 -6.71 6.52
CA ALA A 133 -32.59 -8.00 6.17
C ALA A 133 -31.16 -8.11 6.71
N ALA A 134 -30.38 -7.03 6.67
CA ALA A 134 -29.05 -6.93 7.25
C ALA A 134 -29.07 -7.25 8.76
N SER A 135 -30.00 -6.64 9.50
CA SER A 135 -30.12 -6.84 10.94
C SER A 135 -30.54 -8.26 11.34
N ARG A 136 -31.06 -9.04 10.39
CA ARG A 136 -31.39 -10.47 10.55
C ARG A 136 -30.28 -11.39 10.05
N GLY A 137 -29.10 -10.84 9.71
CA GLY A 137 -27.96 -11.60 9.22
C GLY A 137 -28.11 -12.16 7.81
N LYS A 138 -29.07 -11.67 7.02
CA LYS A 138 -29.24 -12.11 5.63
C LYS A 138 -28.14 -11.54 4.73
N THR A 139 -27.85 -12.26 3.66
CA THR A 139 -26.83 -11.92 2.68
C THR A 139 -27.40 -11.81 1.26
N MET A 140 -26.61 -11.27 0.35
CA MET A 140 -26.87 -11.20 -1.09
C MET A 140 -25.72 -11.88 -1.84
N PRO A 141 -26.00 -12.63 -2.92
CA PRO A 141 -24.96 -13.36 -3.65
C PRO A 141 -24.15 -12.38 -4.51
N ALA A 142 -22.85 -12.23 -4.23
CA ALA A 142 -21.94 -11.31 -4.90
C ALA A 142 -21.03 -12.04 -5.90
N MET A 143 -19.91 -12.62 -5.45
CA MET A 143 -19.07 -13.42 -6.37
C MET A 143 -19.88 -14.58 -6.95
N THR A 144 -20.84 -15.15 -6.22
CA THR A 144 -21.73 -16.21 -6.70
C THR A 144 -22.50 -15.82 -7.98
N VAL A 145 -22.89 -14.55 -8.17
CA VAL A 145 -23.57 -14.12 -9.41
C VAL A 145 -22.61 -13.62 -10.49
N LEU A 146 -21.39 -13.23 -10.11
CA LEU A 146 -20.36 -12.70 -11.01
C LEU A 146 -19.48 -13.81 -11.61
N GLU A 147 -19.18 -14.86 -10.85
CA GLU A 147 -18.38 -16.02 -11.25
C GLU A 147 -18.82 -16.67 -12.57
N PRO A 148 -20.11 -16.99 -12.80
CA PRO A 148 -20.53 -17.62 -14.05
C PRO A 148 -20.46 -16.67 -15.25
N LYS A 149 -20.12 -15.40 -15.02
CA LYS A 149 -19.86 -14.39 -16.06
C LYS A 149 -18.36 -14.32 -16.35
N ARG A 150 -17.95 -13.40 -17.22
CA ARG A 150 -16.53 -13.14 -17.50
C ARG A 150 -15.95 -12.09 -16.53
N PHE A 151 -16.32 -12.17 -15.25
CA PHE A 151 -15.75 -11.36 -14.17
C PHE A 151 -14.65 -12.15 -13.45
N PHE A 152 -13.48 -11.56 -13.33
CA PHE A 152 -12.28 -12.21 -12.83
C PHE A 152 -11.65 -11.36 -11.73
N GLN A 153 -11.26 -11.94 -10.60
CA GLN A 153 -10.48 -11.23 -9.59
C GLN A 153 -9.12 -11.87 -9.34
N ARG A 154 -8.13 -11.02 -9.05
CA ARG A 154 -6.77 -11.40 -8.67
C ARG A 154 -6.33 -10.59 -7.46
N MET A 155 -5.71 -11.29 -6.51
CA MET A 155 -5.16 -10.69 -5.30
C MET A 155 -3.69 -10.37 -5.50
N TRP A 156 -3.31 -9.13 -5.21
CA TRP A 156 -1.93 -8.70 -5.03
C TRP A 156 -1.67 -8.61 -3.54
N THR A 157 -0.60 -9.21 -3.04
CA THR A 157 -0.27 -9.20 -1.61
C THR A 157 1.22 -9.39 -1.41
N ARG A 158 1.78 -8.73 -0.39
CA ARG A 158 3.15 -8.97 0.12
C ARG A 158 3.18 -10.18 1.03
N LEU A 159 2.03 -10.56 1.58
CA LEU A 159 1.92 -11.61 2.58
C LEU A 159 2.22 -12.98 1.97
N GLU A 160 2.95 -13.80 2.71
CA GLU A 160 3.25 -15.17 2.29
C GLU A 160 2.13 -16.13 2.70
N ARG A 161 1.97 -17.24 1.99
CA ARG A 161 0.99 -18.30 2.31
C ARG A 161 1.66 -19.67 2.25
N ASP A 162 1.20 -20.56 3.12
CA ASP A 162 1.50 -21.99 3.01
C ASP A 162 0.56 -22.61 1.97
N GLN A 163 0.92 -22.48 0.70
CA GLN A 163 0.02 -22.81 -0.42
C GLN A 163 -0.23 -24.32 -0.56
N ASP A 164 0.66 -25.16 -0.03
CA ASP A 164 0.58 -26.62 -0.12
C ASP A 164 0.31 -27.31 1.22
N GLY A 165 0.12 -26.54 2.30
CA GLY A 165 -0.17 -27.06 3.63
C GLY A 165 0.99 -27.82 4.27
N ARG A 166 2.22 -27.68 3.73
CA ARG A 166 3.41 -28.37 4.24
C ARG A 166 4.22 -27.53 5.22
N GLY A 167 3.66 -26.42 5.69
CA GLY A 167 4.30 -25.48 6.61
C GLY A 167 5.29 -24.53 5.93
N LYS A 168 5.47 -24.61 4.60
CA LYS A 168 6.39 -23.74 3.87
C LYS A 168 5.65 -22.56 3.28
N ARG A 169 5.79 -21.41 3.93
CA ARG A 169 5.22 -20.15 3.44
C ARG A 169 6.02 -19.63 2.24
N SER A 170 5.32 -19.15 1.23
CA SER A 170 5.87 -18.57 0.01
C SER A 170 5.04 -17.38 -0.47
N LYS A 171 5.63 -16.51 -1.29
CA LYS A 171 4.91 -15.38 -1.89
C LYS A 171 3.72 -15.86 -2.71
N VAL A 172 2.62 -15.12 -2.61
CA VAL A 172 1.43 -15.39 -3.43
C VAL A 172 1.67 -14.83 -4.83
N ALA A 173 1.85 -15.72 -5.80
CA ALA A 173 2.01 -15.31 -7.20
C ALA A 173 0.65 -14.94 -7.82
N VAL A 174 0.63 -13.88 -8.61
CA VAL A 174 -0.51 -13.44 -9.39
C VAL A 174 -0.60 -14.30 -10.65
N GLY A 175 -1.75 -14.92 -10.87
CA GLY A 175 -1.94 -15.81 -12.03
C GLY A 175 -1.68 -17.29 -11.78
N THR A 176 -1.75 -17.72 -10.52
CA THR A 176 -1.96 -19.14 -10.20
C THR A 176 -3.29 -19.66 -10.76
N PRO A 177 -3.48 -20.99 -10.88
CA PRO A 177 -4.77 -21.58 -11.20
C PRO A 177 -5.88 -21.07 -10.26
N PRO A 178 -7.14 -20.99 -10.74
CA PRO A 178 -8.27 -20.57 -9.92
C PRO A 178 -8.34 -21.30 -8.58
N ALA A 179 -8.45 -20.54 -7.50
CA ALA A 179 -8.42 -21.10 -6.15
C ALA A 179 -9.20 -20.24 -5.15
N ARG A 180 -9.66 -20.87 -4.07
CA ARG A 180 -10.22 -20.19 -2.91
C ARG A 180 -9.09 -19.86 -1.94
N VAL A 181 -8.83 -18.58 -1.75
CA VAL A 181 -7.65 -18.10 -1.01
C VAL A 181 -8.10 -17.31 0.21
N PRO A 182 -7.56 -17.60 1.41
CA PRO A 182 -7.78 -16.75 2.58
C PRO A 182 -7.07 -15.41 2.38
N VAL A 183 -7.83 -14.32 2.54
CA VAL A 183 -7.28 -12.96 2.41
C VAL A 183 -6.31 -12.67 3.55
N ARG A 184 -6.65 -13.09 4.77
CA ARG A 184 -5.80 -13.00 5.97
C ARG A 184 -5.74 -14.36 6.68
N ASP A 185 -4.54 -14.78 7.08
CA ASP A 185 -4.32 -15.97 7.92
C ASP A 185 -4.65 -15.68 9.40
N PRO A 186 -4.87 -16.71 10.24
CA PRO A 186 -5.27 -16.53 11.64
C PRO A 186 -4.34 -15.66 12.51
N PHE A 187 -3.04 -15.61 12.16
CA PHE A 187 -2.01 -14.86 12.87
C PHE A 187 -1.75 -13.47 12.26
N GLN A 188 -2.44 -13.14 11.17
CA GLN A 188 -2.34 -11.83 10.54
C GLN A 188 -3.41 -10.89 11.10
N ARG A 189 -3.10 -9.60 11.12
CA ARG A 189 -4.07 -8.57 11.50
C ARG A 189 -5.26 -8.55 10.54
N LEU A 190 -6.41 -8.23 11.10
CA LEU A 190 -7.65 -8.11 10.33
C LEU A 190 -7.83 -6.71 9.73
N THR A 191 -7.09 -5.69 10.15
CA THR A 191 -7.13 -4.36 9.53
C THR A 191 -6.25 -4.29 8.27
N PRO A 192 -6.70 -3.61 7.19
CA PRO A 192 -5.88 -3.29 6.03
C PRO A 192 -4.60 -2.52 6.41
N GLY A 193 -3.55 -2.64 5.59
CA GLY A 193 -2.26 -1.97 5.77
C GLY A 193 -1.15 -2.79 6.47
N PRO A 194 0.06 -2.21 6.58
CA PRO A 194 1.18 -2.72 7.38
C PRO A 194 1.27 -2.10 8.79
N ASP A 195 2.01 -2.71 9.71
CA ASP A 195 2.39 -2.19 11.04
C ASP A 195 3.47 -1.12 10.87
N THR A 196 3.45 -0.04 11.63
CA THR A 196 4.24 1.16 11.30
C THR A 196 5.76 1.01 11.38
N ASP A 197 6.28 0.21 12.30
CA ASP A 197 7.72 0.11 12.55
C ASP A 197 8.16 -1.16 13.33
N GLY A 198 7.24 -2.11 13.57
CA GLY A 198 7.51 -3.30 14.38
C GLY A 198 7.75 -3.02 15.87
N THR A 199 7.64 -1.77 16.33
CA THR A 199 7.73 -1.43 17.77
C THR A 199 6.35 -1.53 18.41
N MET A 200 6.30 -2.03 19.65
CA MET A 200 5.04 -2.14 20.41
C MET A 200 4.31 -0.80 20.55
N LEU A 201 5.04 0.31 20.71
CA LEU A 201 4.46 1.64 20.94
C LEU A 201 3.95 2.29 19.64
N GLY A 202 4.72 2.24 18.56
CA GLY A 202 4.29 2.73 17.25
C GLY A 202 3.08 1.96 16.74
N THR A 203 3.11 0.64 16.91
CA THR A 203 1.99 -0.25 16.63
C THR A 203 0.74 0.16 17.42
N LEU A 204 0.80 0.37 18.74
CA LEU A 204 -0.41 0.71 19.51
C LEU A 204 -1.08 2.03 19.08
N VAL A 205 -0.31 3.09 18.83
CA VAL A 205 -0.86 4.42 18.53
C VAL A 205 -1.50 4.47 17.14
N GLU A 206 -0.80 3.98 16.12
CA GLU A 206 -1.28 4.03 14.74
C GLU A 206 -2.22 2.86 14.41
N SER A 207 -2.09 1.70 15.07
CA SER A 207 -3.13 0.67 15.01
C SER A 207 -4.43 1.18 15.61
N GLY A 208 -4.39 1.98 16.68
CA GLY A 208 -5.60 2.61 17.23
C GLY A 208 -6.30 3.53 16.22
N LYS A 209 -5.54 4.34 15.47
CA LYS A 209 -6.09 5.22 14.42
C LYS A 209 -6.59 4.44 13.21
N ASN A 210 -5.80 3.48 12.72
CA ASN A 210 -6.19 2.64 11.59
C ASN A 210 -7.38 1.75 11.92
N MET A 211 -7.46 1.16 13.12
CA MET A 211 -8.63 0.40 13.57
C MET A 211 -9.90 1.26 13.66
N ALA A 212 -9.78 2.55 14.00
CA ALA A 212 -10.91 3.46 14.06
C ALA A 212 -11.38 3.92 12.67
N LEU A 213 -10.50 3.94 11.67
CA LEU A 213 -10.79 4.47 10.33
C LEU A 213 -11.04 3.39 9.27
N GLN A 214 -10.45 2.20 9.42
CA GLN A 214 -10.44 1.13 8.42
C GLN A 214 -11.43 0.02 8.79
N ALA A 215 -12.13 -0.50 7.78
CA ALA A 215 -12.92 -1.71 7.97
C ALA A 215 -12.00 -2.92 8.17
N SER A 216 -12.34 -3.80 9.11
CA SER A 216 -11.62 -5.05 9.30
C SER A 216 -12.14 -6.16 8.38
N PHE A 217 -11.23 -7.02 7.92
CA PHE A 217 -11.53 -8.34 7.38
C PHE A 217 -12.21 -9.21 8.45
N LYS A 218 -13.02 -10.16 8.01
CA LYS A 218 -13.53 -11.21 8.91
C LYS A 218 -12.46 -12.30 9.06
N ARG A 219 -12.51 -13.04 10.17
CA ARG A 219 -11.67 -14.24 10.31
C ARG A 219 -12.18 -15.28 9.30
N ASN A 220 -11.26 -16.00 8.66
CA ASN A 220 -11.56 -16.96 7.58
C ASN A 220 -12.27 -16.30 6.37
N ASP A 221 -11.95 -15.03 6.08
CA ASP A 221 -12.50 -14.35 4.92
C ASP A 221 -11.83 -14.88 3.64
N ILE A 222 -12.55 -15.72 2.89
CA ILE A 222 -12.09 -16.39 1.68
C ILE A 222 -12.51 -15.57 0.45
N ARG A 223 -11.61 -15.48 -0.53
CA ARG A 223 -11.93 -14.96 -1.87
C ARG A 223 -11.73 -16.03 -2.91
N PHE A 224 -12.64 -16.08 -3.88
CA PHE A 224 -12.44 -16.89 -5.06
C PHE A 224 -11.60 -16.12 -6.07
N ILE A 225 -10.31 -16.46 -6.13
CA ILE A 225 -9.36 -15.91 -7.09
C ILE A 225 -9.52 -16.71 -8.38
N ASN A 226 -10.34 -16.20 -9.30
CA ASN A 226 -10.77 -16.93 -10.49
C ASN A 226 -10.13 -16.43 -11.79
N GLY A 227 -9.24 -15.43 -11.73
CA GLY A 227 -8.52 -14.96 -12.91
C GLY A 227 -7.73 -16.08 -13.59
N GLU A 228 -7.77 -16.11 -14.91
CA GLU A 228 -7.14 -17.15 -15.75
C GLU A 228 -5.66 -17.38 -15.38
N GLN A 229 -5.19 -18.61 -15.45
CA GLN A 229 -3.79 -18.91 -15.13
C GLN A 229 -2.83 -18.15 -16.07
N LEU A 230 -1.76 -17.58 -15.49
CA LEU A 230 -0.65 -16.98 -16.24
C LEU A 230 0.51 -17.98 -16.28
N LYS A 231 1.21 -18.04 -17.41
CA LYS A 231 2.34 -18.95 -17.63
C LYS A 231 3.63 -18.16 -17.90
N PRO A 232 4.55 -18.05 -16.93
CA PRO A 232 4.39 -18.41 -15.52
C PRO A 232 3.51 -17.38 -14.78
N ALA A 233 3.06 -17.76 -13.58
CA ALA A 233 2.51 -16.81 -12.63
C ALA A 233 3.56 -15.75 -12.27
N TYR A 234 3.09 -14.55 -11.94
CA TYR A 234 3.95 -13.41 -11.64
C TYR A 234 4.06 -13.20 -10.13
N GLU A 235 5.26 -13.26 -9.58
CA GLU A 235 5.50 -12.85 -8.19
C GLU A 235 5.57 -11.31 -8.11
N PRO A 236 4.60 -10.66 -7.45
CA PRO A 236 4.56 -9.21 -7.40
C PRO A 236 5.66 -8.62 -6.52
N ASP A 237 6.24 -7.50 -6.96
CA ASP A 237 7.14 -6.68 -6.15
C ASP A 237 6.39 -5.45 -5.64
N LEU A 238 5.93 -5.52 -4.40
CA LEU A 238 5.12 -4.51 -3.74
C LEU A 238 5.91 -3.67 -2.71
N TYR A 239 7.25 -3.74 -2.75
CA TYR A 239 8.15 -2.99 -1.87
C TYR A 239 8.66 -1.69 -2.52
N GLY A 240 7.97 -1.22 -3.57
CA GLY A 240 8.48 -0.23 -4.53
C GLY A 240 9.14 0.99 -3.88
N GLY A 241 10.47 1.08 -3.99
CA GLY A 241 11.28 2.21 -3.52
C GLY A 241 11.68 2.17 -2.04
N GLU A 242 11.29 1.14 -1.29
CA GLU A 242 11.68 0.96 0.11
C GLU A 242 13.20 0.75 0.20
N VAL A 243 13.87 1.59 0.99
CA VAL A 243 15.29 1.40 1.34
C VAL A 243 15.47 0.32 2.39
N GLN A 244 14.51 0.18 3.29
CA GLN A 244 14.39 -0.96 4.19
C GLN A 244 13.08 -1.65 3.88
N LYS A 245 13.16 -2.85 3.30
CA LYS A 245 11.97 -3.60 2.93
C LYS A 245 11.17 -3.96 4.17
N GLY A 246 9.88 -3.66 4.12
CA GLY A 246 8.89 -4.18 5.04
C GLY A 246 8.61 -5.65 4.80
N GLY A 247 7.55 -6.17 5.40
CA GLY A 247 7.06 -7.51 5.15
C GLY A 247 6.67 -8.27 6.41
N GLN A 248 6.23 -9.50 6.19
CA GLN A 248 5.84 -10.41 7.26
C GLN A 248 7.05 -10.79 8.12
N VAL A 249 6.94 -10.59 9.43
CA VAL A 249 7.91 -11.10 10.41
C VAL A 249 7.37 -12.41 11.00
N PRO A 250 8.19 -13.47 11.17
CA PRO A 250 7.73 -14.71 11.81
C PRO A 250 7.04 -14.42 13.15
N GLY A 251 5.79 -14.87 13.29
CA GLY A 251 4.98 -14.63 14.50
C GLY A 251 4.24 -13.29 14.58
N HIS A 252 4.38 -12.40 13.59
CA HIS A 252 3.75 -11.06 13.57
C HIS A 252 3.16 -10.70 12.19
N ALA A 253 2.37 -9.62 12.14
CA ALA A 253 1.78 -9.12 10.89
C ALA A 253 2.83 -8.44 9.97
N ASP A 254 2.39 -8.00 8.78
CA ASP A 254 3.22 -7.24 7.83
C ASP A 254 3.71 -5.93 8.48
N VAL A 255 5.01 -5.66 8.45
CA VAL A 255 5.62 -4.41 8.92
C VAL A 255 5.90 -3.50 7.72
N ALA A 256 5.65 -2.21 7.87
CA ALA A 256 5.87 -1.21 6.84
C ALA A 256 7.37 -1.10 6.57
N GLY A 257 7.73 -1.02 5.29
CA GLY A 257 9.08 -0.65 4.94
C GLY A 257 9.34 0.83 5.19
N LEU A 258 10.62 1.20 5.10
CA LEU A 258 11.02 2.59 5.14
C LEU A 258 11.36 3.07 3.73
N MET A 259 10.76 4.18 3.34
CA MET A 259 11.09 4.88 2.10
C MET A 259 12.24 5.84 2.32
N ARG A 260 13.09 6.02 1.31
CA ARG A 260 14.03 7.15 1.30
C ARG A 260 13.21 8.42 1.16
N PRO A 261 13.38 9.43 2.05
CA PRO A 261 12.75 10.72 1.85
C PRO A 261 13.20 11.32 0.51
N ASP A 262 12.24 11.65 -0.36
CA ASP A 262 12.49 12.50 -1.52
C ASP A 262 12.61 13.98 -1.08
N ASP A 263 12.96 14.87 -2.01
CA ASP A 263 13.21 16.27 -1.68
C ASP A 263 11.94 17.03 -1.27
N VAL A 264 10.76 16.64 -1.76
CA VAL A 264 9.47 17.19 -1.31
C VAL A 264 9.21 16.74 0.12
N THR A 265 9.35 15.45 0.41
CA THR A 265 9.15 14.90 1.76
C THR A 265 10.09 15.55 2.78
N LYS A 266 11.36 15.77 2.44
CA LYS A 266 12.31 16.50 3.29
C LYS A 266 11.84 17.92 3.58
N ASN A 267 11.40 18.65 2.55
CA ASN A 267 10.94 20.03 2.72
C ASN A 267 9.64 20.13 3.51
N VAL A 268 8.71 19.19 3.33
CA VAL A 268 7.48 19.09 4.15
C VAL A 268 7.84 18.82 5.60
N ALA A 269 8.78 17.92 5.87
CA ALA A 269 9.25 17.66 7.23
C ALA A 269 9.88 18.89 7.88
N LEU A 270 10.66 19.68 7.13
CA LEU A 270 11.25 20.94 7.57
C LEU A 270 10.21 22.04 7.85
N GLY A 271 9.11 22.08 7.10
CA GLY A 271 8.02 23.02 7.31
C GLY A 271 7.03 22.63 8.42
N ASN A 272 7.13 21.42 8.98
CA ASN A 272 6.23 20.95 10.01
C ASN A 272 6.61 21.51 11.39
N GLN A 273 5.76 22.38 11.94
CA GLN A 273 5.95 22.99 13.27
C GLN A 273 6.07 21.99 14.44
N TYR A 274 5.62 20.74 14.24
CA TYR A 274 5.71 19.68 15.25
C TYR A 274 6.91 18.73 15.01
N ALA A 275 7.69 18.95 13.96
CA ALA A 275 8.91 18.17 13.73
C ALA A 275 9.93 18.43 14.84
N LYS A 276 10.68 17.40 15.19
CA LYS A 276 11.78 17.48 16.16
C LYS A 276 13.08 17.16 15.44
N PHE A 277 14.04 18.08 15.45
CA PHE A 277 15.36 17.84 14.86
C PHE A 277 16.38 17.54 15.95
N LYS A 278 17.56 17.04 15.52
CA LYS A 278 18.61 16.70 16.50
C LYS A 278 19.21 17.99 17.05
N TRP A 279 19.57 17.94 18.33
CA TRP A 279 20.32 19.00 18.98
C TRP A 279 21.82 18.71 18.88
N LYS A 280 22.60 19.73 18.56
CA LYS A 280 24.06 19.68 18.45
C LYS A 280 24.69 20.55 19.52
N ASP A 281 25.65 19.99 20.24
CA ASP A 281 26.44 20.69 21.24
C ASP A 281 27.34 21.72 20.55
N VAL A 282 27.38 22.93 21.11
CA VAL A 282 28.18 24.05 20.57
C VAL A 282 29.28 24.43 21.54
N ALA A 283 28.96 24.55 22.82
CA ALA A 283 29.89 24.94 23.87
C ALA A 283 29.41 24.45 25.24
N THR A 284 30.33 24.39 26.20
CA THR A 284 30.04 24.12 27.61
C THR A 284 30.14 25.42 28.40
N THR A 285 29.29 25.59 29.41
CA THR A 285 29.28 26.74 30.32
C THR A 285 28.96 26.28 31.73
N ASP A 286 29.55 26.92 32.74
CA ASP A 286 29.20 26.70 34.15
C ASP A 286 28.08 27.66 34.62
N ASP A 287 27.71 28.63 33.79
CA ASP A 287 26.63 29.58 34.04
C ASP A 287 25.36 29.19 33.25
N PRO A 288 24.27 28.75 33.93
CA PRO A 288 23.00 28.46 33.28
C PRO A 288 22.26 29.71 32.78
N GLY A 289 22.62 30.90 33.26
CA GLY A 289 22.11 32.18 32.83
C GLY A 289 22.87 32.77 31.64
N ALA A 290 23.91 32.10 31.15
CA ALA A 290 24.67 32.54 29.99
C ALA A 290 23.74 32.80 28.80
N GLY A 291 23.90 33.95 28.14
CA GLY A 291 23.08 34.28 26.97
C GLY A 291 23.39 33.36 25.79
N ILE A 292 22.34 32.82 25.14
CA ILE A 292 22.48 32.05 23.89
C ILE A 292 22.77 32.94 22.68
N GLU A 293 22.45 34.23 22.78
CA GLU A 293 22.43 35.17 21.65
C GLU A 293 23.81 35.39 21.01
N PRO A 294 24.93 35.53 21.76
CA PRO A 294 26.26 35.63 21.16
C PRO A 294 26.64 34.40 20.32
N HIS A 295 26.28 33.20 20.79
CA HIS A 295 26.57 31.95 20.08
C HIS A 295 25.71 31.82 18.81
N LYS A 296 24.43 32.19 18.91
CA LYS A 296 23.50 32.22 17.77
C LYS A 296 23.97 33.19 16.69
N GLN A 297 24.34 34.42 17.07
CA GLN A 297 24.84 35.43 16.13
C GLN A 297 26.15 34.99 15.49
N ALA A 298 27.10 34.48 16.27
CA ALA A 298 28.38 34.00 15.75
C ALA A 298 28.20 32.83 14.76
N PHE A 299 27.26 31.92 15.04
CA PHE A 299 26.97 30.80 14.15
C PHE A 299 26.27 31.26 12.86
N ASN A 300 25.24 32.10 12.95
CA ASN A 300 24.42 32.48 11.78
C ASN A 300 25.04 33.57 10.89
N ARG A 301 26.03 34.32 11.38
CA ARG A 301 26.61 35.46 10.66
C ARG A 301 27.19 35.05 9.31
N GLY A 302 26.67 35.67 8.24
CA GLY A 302 27.13 35.47 6.85
C GLY A 302 26.68 34.15 6.22
N ARG A 303 25.84 33.36 6.89
CA ARG A 303 25.34 32.08 6.36
C ARG A 303 24.01 32.23 5.63
N PRO A 304 23.77 31.50 4.53
CA PRO A 304 22.44 31.37 3.92
C PRO A 304 21.41 30.84 4.92
N VAL A 305 20.12 31.12 4.69
CA VAL A 305 19.04 30.76 5.64
C VAL A 305 19.01 29.26 5.98
N ASP A 306 19.29 28.40 5.00
CA ASP A 306 19.29 26.94 5.17
C ASP A 306 20.50 26.40 5.96
N GLU A 307 21.52 27.23 6.17
CA GLU A 307 22.70 26.94 6.98
C GLU A 307 22.64 27.63 8.36
N GLN A 308 21.54 28.31 8.67
CA GLN A 308 21.32 28.94 9.97
C GLN A 308 20.58 28.02 10.93
N SER A 309 20.79 28.23 12.23
CA SER A 309 20.03 27.57 13.29
C SER A 309 19.29 28.62 14.12
N HIS A 310 17.97 28.46 14.24
CA HIS A 310 17.11 29.42 14.91
C HIS A 310 16.76 29.03 16.35
N ASN A 311 16.73 27.73 16.64
CA ASN A 311 16.39 27.17 17.95
C ASN A 311 17.66 26.83 18.74
N TRP A 312 17.78 27.42 19.92
CA TRP A 312 18.94 27.30 20.80
C TRP A 312 18.47 27.09 22.24
N ARG A 313 19.24 26.35 23.03
CA ARG A 313 18.92 26.08 24.44
C ARG A 313 20.19 25.84 25.25
N ILE A 314 20.05 25.96 26.56
CA ILE A 314 21.05 25.54 27.53
C ILE A 314 20.46 24.38 28.32
N VAL A 315 21.17 23.28 28.40
CA VAL A 315 20.74 22.08 29.13
C VAL A 315 21.85 21.58 30.05
N PRO A 316 21.52 20.91 31.17
CA PRO A 316 22.54 20.26 31.99
C PRO A 316 23.35 19.27 31.16
N SER A 317 24.67 19.32 31.31
CA SER A 317 25.59 18.38 30.65
C SER A 317 25.30 16.95 31.11
N ARG A 318 25.24 16.03 30.15
CA ARG A 318 25.05 14.60 30.39
C ARG A 318 26.37 13.82 30.37
N SER A 319 27.52 14.51 30.43
CA SER A 319 28.81 13.84 30.53
C SER A 319 28.93 13.13 31.89
N LEU A 320 29.62 11.99 31.92
CA LEU A 320 29.80 11.20 33.14
C LEU A 320 30.43 12.03 34.26
N GLY A 321 31.44 12.86 33.92
CA GLY A 321 32.08 13.76 34.87
C GLY A 321 31.14 14.82 35.45
N SER A 322 30.26 15.41 34.62
CA SER A 322 29.29 16.40 35.12
C SER A 322 28.22 15.76 35.99
N MET A 323 27.76 14.54 35.65
CA MET A 323 26.78 13.82 36.45
C MET A 323 27.34 13.41 37.82
N LEU A 324 28.60 12.94 37.86
CA LEU A 324 29.28 12.59 39.11
C LEU A 324 29.53 13.82 40.00
N SER A 325 29.98 14.93 39.40
CA SER A 325 30.21 16.19 40.13
C SER A 325 28.92 16.75 40.72
N ALA A 326 27.84 16.77 39.95
CA ALA A 326 26.53 17.24 40.41
C ALA A 326 25.97 16.36 41.53
N ALA A 327 26.09 15.03 41.41
CA ALA A 327 25.65 14.11 42.46
C ALA A 327 26.45 14.27 43.77
N ALA A 328 27.78 14.44 43.67
CA ALA A 328 28.66 14.61 44.83
C ALA A 328 28.46 15.95 45.55
N THR A 329 27.93 16.97 44.87
CA THR A 329 27.89 18.35 45.37
C THR A 329 26.47 18.87 45.58
N GLY A 330 25.47 18.01 45.48
CA GLY A 330 24.06 18.38 45.61
C GLY A 330 23.60 19.37 44.53
N GLY A 331 24.17 19.28 43.33
CA GLY A 331 23.87 20.15 42.19
C GLY A 331 24.66 21.47 42.15
N ARG A 332 25.58 21.72 43.09
CA ARG A 332 26.36 22.98 43.14
C ARG A 332 27.39 23.12 42.01
N TYR A 333 27.95 22.01 41.52
CA TYR A 333 28.92 22.00 40.41
C TYR A 333 28.34 21.24 39.21
N GLN A 334 27.26 21.78 38.65
CA GLN A 334 26.63 21.28 37.43
C GLN A 334 27.17 22.07 36.23
N THR A 335 27.78 21.37 35.27
CA THR A 335 28.12 21.98 33.97
C THR A 335 26.91 21.95 33.04
N TYR A 336 26.80 22.95 32.18
CA TYR A 336 25.74 23.11 31.20
C TYR A 336 26.31 23.10 29.79
N VAL A 337 25.49 22.70 28.82
CA VAL A 337 25.85 22.68 27.40
C VAL A 337 24.89 23.58 26.64
N ILE A 338 25.48 24.48 25.86
CA ILE A 338 24.76 25.29 24.87
C ILE A 338 24.58 24.42 23.64
N GLN A 339 23.32 24.18 23.30
CA GLN A 339 22.93 23.38 22.15
C GLN A 339 22.18 24.23 21.13
N ARG A 340 22.39 23.93 19.86
CA ARG A 340 21.57 24.42 18.75
C ARG A 340 20.83 23.26 18.11
N GLU A 341 19.68 23.54 17.53
CA GLU A 341 19.04 22.57 16.66
C GLU A 341 19.80 22.46 15.32
N GLU A 342 19.70 21.31 14.65
CA GLU A 342 20.21 21.14 13.28
C GLU A 342 19.69 22.23 12.33
N THR A 343 20.54 22.67 11.42
CA THR A 343 20.16 23.55 10.30
C THR A 343 19.34 22.76 9.27
N PRO A 344 18.49 23.43 8.45
CA PRO A 344 17.78 22.77 7.36
C PRO A 344 18.68 21.90 6.47
N ASP A 345 19.88 22.37 6.13
CA ASP A 345 20.83 21.61 5.32
C ASP A 345 21.42 20.39 6.02
N GLU A 346 21.69 20.49 7.32
CA GLU A 346 22.12 19.32 8.12
C GLU A 346 21.03 18.27 8.19
N VAL A 347 19.76 18.69 8.34
CA VAL A 347 18.61 17.79 8.31
C VAL A 347 18.49 17.10 6.95
N ARG A 348 18.56 17.85 5.84
CA ARG A 348 18.49 17.27 4.47
C ARG A 348 19.63 16.29 4.20
N LYS A 349 20.85 16.59 4.67
CA LYS A 349 22.01 15.68 4.54
C LYS A 349 21.86 14.42 5.38
N ARG A 350 21.19 14.51 6.54
CA ARG A 350 20.94 13.36 7.41
C ARG A 350 19.80 12.46 6.91
N MET A 351 18.78 13.02 6.26
CA MET A 351 17.62 12.29 5.69
C MET A 351 17.94 11.58 4.35
N ARG A 352 19.18 11.10 4.14
CA ARG A 352 19.64 10.48 2.89
C ARG A 352 19.40 8.99 2.82
#